data_AF-A0A9X7C5E8-F1
#
_entry.id   AF-A0A9X7C5E8-F1
#
_cell.length_a   1.000
_cell.length_b   1.000
_cell.length_c   1.000
_cell.angle_alpha   90.00
_cell.angle_beta   90.00
_cell.angle_gamma   90.00
#
_symmetry.space_group_name_H-M   'P 1'
#
loop_
_entity.id
_entity.type
_entity.pdbx_description
1 polymer ?
#
loop_
_entity_poly.entity_id
_entity_poly.type
_entity_poly.pdbx_seq_one_letter_code
_entity_poly.pdbx_strand_id
1 'polypeptide(L)'
;MSILLKAGADAGNNGLKLMVKGQDPIFIPSIYSLYIGEPTGLLDEVDVSLSELENHIDVTISSPSLMLNNVRYIVGEKVIQDQLKGTEVEKKSNKSTDELMVITILSGLAVSAMRQSPTSSHINIRYDLSVALPMQLITQEIAAENAKRYMGNHKVIFHYPNGRDVTINVSIEYWGFLPIPSKR
;
A
#
# COMPACT_ATOMS: atom_id res chain seq x y z
N MET A 1 15.83 -16.00 -6.32
CA MET A 1 16.43 -15.05 -5.35
C MET A 1 15.34 -14.06 -4.95
N SER A 2 15.13 -13.81 -3.67
CA SER A 2 14.21 -12.77 -3.19
C SER A 2 14.97 -11.45 -2.99
N ILE A 3 14.54 -10.41 -3.69
CA ILE A 3 15.16 -9.08 -3.65
C ILE A 3 14.82 -8.43 -2.30
N LEU A 4 15.81 -7.83 -1.63
CA LEU A 4 15.60 -7.05 -0.42
C LEU A 4 15.74 -5.55 -0.74
N LEU A 5 14.69 -4.78 -0.51
CA LEU A 5 14.65 -3.33 -0.68
C LEU A 5 14.47 -2.62 0.67
N LYS A 6 14.87 -1.35 0.74
CA LYS A 6 14.68 -0.51 1.92
C LYS A 6 13.65 0.57 1.63
N ALA A 7 12.62 0.66 2.47
CA ALA A 7 11.48 1.53 2.28
C ALA A 7 11.22 2.40 3.52
N GLY A 8 10.90 3.68 3.29
CA GLY A 8 10.40 4.61 4.29
C GLY A 8 9.00 5.10 3.91
N ALA A 9 8.04 4.97 4.79
CA ALA A 9 6.64 5.32 4.57
C ALA A 9 6.18 6.41 5.54
N ASP A 10 5.66 7.51 5.02
CA ASP A 10 4.91 8.53 5.76
C ASP A 10 3.45 8.49 5.30
N ALA A 11 2.62 7.74 6.04
CA ALA A 11 1.20 7.62 5.78
C ALA A 11 0.43 8.67 6.59
N GLY A 12 0.21 9.82 5.95
CA GLY A 12 -0.54 10.94 6.50
C GLY A 12 -2.01 10.96 6.07
N ASN A 13 -2.76 11.95 6.56
CA ASN A 13 -4.17 12.12 6.21
C ASN A 13 -4.38 12.42 4.73
N ASN A 14 -3.42 13.10 4.10
CA ASN A 14 -3.54 13.52 2.70
C ASN A 14 -3.03 12.46 1.72
N GLY A 15 -2.30 11.45 2.21
CA GLY A 15 -1.66 10.46 1.35
C GLY A 15 -0.47 9.79 2.02
N LEU A 16 -0.15 8.62 1.49
CA LEU A 16 1.12 7.96 1.66
C LEU A 16 2.17 8.63 0.80
N LYS A 17 3.32 8.93 1.41
CA LYS A 17 4.59 9.19 0.73
C LYS A 17 5.51 8.02 1.01
N LEU A 18 5.85 7.27 -0.03
CA LEU A 18 6.71 6.11 0.06
C LEU A 18 8.01 6.37 -0.70
N MET A 19 9.11 6.21 0.00
CA MET A 19 10.46 6.29 -0.54
C MET A 19 11.08 4.90 -0.52
N VAL A 20 11.48 4.38 -1.68
CA VAL A 20 12.22 3.13 -1.78
C VAL A 20 13.60 3.41 -2.34
N LYS A 21 14.64 2.91 -1.68
CA LYS A 21 16.03 3.22 -2.06
C LYS A 21 16.29 2.79 -3.51
N GLY A 22 16.66 3.76 -4.36
CA GLY A 22 16.97 3.52 -5.77
C GLY A 22 15.76 3.56 -6.70
N GLN A 23 14.59 3.97 -6.22
CA GLN A 23 13.40 4.21 -7.04
C GLN A 23 12.89 5.64 -6.88
N ASP A 24 12.08 6.08 -7.84
CA ASP A 24 11.34 7.34 -7.74
C ASP A 24 10.31 7.31 -6.59
N PRO A 25 10.06 8.45 -5.92
CA PRO A 25 9.04 8.54 -4.87
C PRO A 25 7.67 8.06 -5.37
N ILE A 26 6.94 7.38 -4.49
CA ILE A 26 5.56 6.96 -4.74
C ILE A 26 4.65 7.79 -3.84
N PHE A 27 3.64 8.42 -4.43
CA PHE A 27 2.58 9.12 -3.69
C PHE A 27 1.23 8.45 -3.96
N ILE A 28 0.49 8.14 -2.89
CA ILE A 28 -0.84 7.53 -3.00
C ILE A 28 -1.78 8.30 -2.07
N PRO A 29 -2.85 8.96 -2.58
CA PRO A 29 -3.86 9.59 -1.74
C PRO A 29 -4.45 8.61 -0.71
N SER A 30 -4.70 9.08 0.52
CA SER A 30 -5.21 8.24 1.62
C SER A 30 -6.72 8.06 1.50
N ILE A 31 -7.13 7.34 0.47
CA ILE A 31 -8.52 7.01 0.15
C ILE A 31 -8.56 5.62 -0.47
N TYR A 32 -9.59 4.84 -0.16
CA TYR A 32 -9.85 3.57 -0.82
C TYR A 32 -11.35 3.36 -1.04
N SER A 33 -11.73 2.62 -2.07
CA SER A 33 -13.09 2.10 -2.24
C SER A 33 -13.04 0.58 -2.17
N LEU A 34 -13.95 -0.03 -1.41
CA LEU A 34 -14.19 -1.46 -1.48
C LEU A 34 -14.95 -1.76 -2.76
N TYR A 35 -14.39 -2.63 -3.59
CA TYR A 35 -15.07 -3.07 -4.80
C TYR A 35 -15.95 -4.28 -4.47
N ILE A 36 -17.27 -4.06 -4.45
CA ILE A 36 -18.28 -5.10 -4.21
C ILE A 36 -19.02 -5.33 -5.54
N GLY A 37 -18.46 -6.16 -6.40
CA GLY A 37 -19.02 -6.48 -7.71
C GLY A 37 -18.30 -7.65 -8.37
N GLU A 38 -18.89 -8.22 -9.43
CA GLU A 38 -18.13 -9.10 -10.32
C GLU A 38 -16.97 -8.31 -10.91
N PRO A 39 -15.78 -8.90 -11.12
CA PRO A 39 -14.65 -8.17 -11.69
C PRO A 39 -15.10 -7.55 -13.00
N THR A 40 -15.39 -6.24 -12.97
CA THR A 40 -15.66 -5.53 -14.20
C THR A 40 -14.34 -5.52 -14.94
N GLY A 41 -14.17 -6.47 -15.85
CA GLY A 41 -13.52 -6.20 -17.11
C GLY A 41 -14.32 -5.13 -17.84
N LEU A 42 -14.38 -3.92 -17.26
CA LEU A 42 -14.44 -2.72 -18.08
C LEU A 42 -13.03 -2.68 -18.66
N LEU A 43 -12.94 -3.30 -19.84
CA LEU A 43 -11.74 -3.47 -20.64
C LEU A 43 -11.22 -2.08 -21.00
N ASP A 44 -10.50 -1.46 -20.07
CA ASP A 44 -9.51 -0.47 -20.44
C ASP A 44 -8.41 -1.25 -21.17
N GLU A 45 -8.57 -1.37 -22.50
CA GLU A 45 -7.60 -2.01 -23.39
C GLU A 45 -6.24 -1.30 -23.39
N VAL A 46 -6.15 -0.15 -22.73
CA VAL A 46 -4.95 0.67 -22.60
C VAL A 46 -4.14 0.17 -21.42
N ASP A 47 -2.98 -0.42 -21.74
CA ASP A 47 -2.00 -0.81 -20.73
C ASP A 47 -1.50 0.42 -19.96
N VAL A 48 -1.31 0.28 -18.65
CA VAL A 48 -0.84 1.37 -17.80
C VAL A 48 0.68 1.35 -17.79
N SER A 49 1.30 2.50 -18.07
CA SER A 49 2.75 2.62 -18.00
C SER A 49 3.26 2.37 -16.57
N LEU A 50 4.48 1.85 -16.43
CA LEU A 50 5.09 1.60 -15.12
C LEU A 50 5.19 2.88 -14.25
N SER A 51 5.30 4.04 -14.91
CA SER A 51 5.33 5.37 -14.29
C SER A 51 3.98 5.85 -13.76
N GLU A 52 2.88 5.19 -14.12
CA GLU A 52 1.52 5.59 -13.75
C GLU A 52 0.82 4.53 -12.88
N LEU A 53 1.53 3.47 -12.49
CA LEU A 53 0.99 2.38 -11.67
C LEU A 53 0.42 2.88 -10.34
N GLU A 54 1.05 3.88 -9.71
CA GLU A 54 0.57 4.46 -8.46
C GLU A 54 -0.79 5.18 -8.60
N ASN A 55 -1.17 5.56 -9.82
CA ASN A 55 -2.44 6.22 -10.09
C ASN A 55 -3.56 5.23 -10.44
N HIS A 56 -3.22 3.96 -10.71
CA HIS A 56 -4.15 2.94 -11.19
C HIS A 56 -4.22 1.73 -10.24
N ILE A 57 -4.15 1.99 -8.93
CA ILE A 57 -4.07 0.91 -7.95
C ILE A 57 -5.43 0.25 -7.78
N ASP A 58 -5.50 -0.97 -8.29
CA ASP A 58 -6.60 -1.90 -8.10
C ASP A 58 -6.02 -3.23 -7.62
N VAL A 59 -6.29 -3.59 -6.36
CA VAL A 59 -5.59 -4.67 -5.68
C VAL A 59 -6.49 -5.54 -4.83
N THR A 60 -6.24 -6.85 -4.83
CA THR A 60 -6.72 -7.74 -3.77
C THR A 60 -5.61 -7.95 -2.75
N ILE A 61 -5.87 -7.61 -1.48
CA ILE A 61 -4.86 -7.71 -0.41
C ILE A 61 -5.21 -8.85 0.54
N SER A 62 -4.22 -9.71 0.80
CA SER A 62 -4.22 -10.67 1.88
C SER A 62 -3.15 -10.34 2.91
N SER A 63 -3.57 -9.99 4.11
CA SER A 63 -2.69 -9.57 5.20
C SER A 63 -3.28 -9.98 6.55
N PRO A 64 -2.49 -10.55 7.48
CA PRO A 64 -2.98 -10.85 8.83
C PRO A 64 -3.40 -9.61 9.62
N SER A 65 -3.08 -8.42 9.11
CA SER A 65 -3.32 -7.13 9.76
C SER A 65 -4.55 -6.40 9.23
N LEU A 66 -5.30 -7.02 8.32
CA LEU A 66 -6.59 -6.55 7.82
C LEU A 66 -7.73 -7.40 8.35
N MET A 67 -8.79 -6.75 8.79
CA MET A 67 -10.06 -7.33 9.21
C MET A 67 -10.84 -7.89 8.01
N LEU A 68 -10.88 -7.11 6.93
CA LEU A 68 -11.41 -7.56 5.64
C LEU A 68 -10.24 -8.03 4.78
N ASN A 69 -10.13 -9.34 4.61
CA ASN A 69 -9.00 -9.97 3.93
C ASN A 69 -9.48 -10.64 2.63
N ASN A 70 -8.62 -10.70 1.61
CA ASN A 70 -8.93 -11.24 0.29
C ASN A 70 -10.09 -10.53 -0.41
N VAL A 71 -10.21 -9.22 -0.19
CA VAL A 71 -11.18 -8.37 -0.89
C VAL A 71 -10.44 -7.40 -1.82
N ARG A 72 -11.14 -6.95 -2.87
CA ARG A 72 -10.62 -6.02 -3.88
C ARG A 72 -10.79 -4.57 -3.42
N TYR A 73 -9.70 -3.84 -3.45
CA TYR A 73 -9.58 -2.44 -3.08
C TYR A 73 -9.14 -1.63 -4.30
N ILE A 74 -9.89 -0.57 -4.60
CA ILE A 74 -9.41 0.50 -5.47
C ILE A 74 -8.83 1.58 -4.57
N VAL A 75 -7.61 2.03 -4.81
CA VAL A 75 -6.84 2.85 -3.86
C VAL A 75 -6.31 4.12 -4.53
N GLY A 76 -6.32 5.22 -3.78
CA GLY A 76 -5.66 6.46 -4.17
C GLY A 76 -6.33 7.16 -5.35
N GLU A 77 -5.52 7.62 -6.29
CA GLU A 77 -5.95 8.46 -7.41
C GLU A 77 -7.04 7.81 -8.25
N LYS A 78 -7.00 6.49 -8.45
CA LYS A 78 -8.03 5.75 -9.20
C LYS A 78 -9.43 5.93 -8.61
N VAL A 79 -9.56 6.00 -7.28
CA VAL A 79 -10.85 6.25 -6.61
C VAL A 79 -11.42 7.61 -7.02
N ILE A 80 -10.53 8.61 -7.10
CA ILE A 80 -10.88 10.01 -7.42
C ILE A 80 -11.25 10.12 -8.90
N GLN A 81 -10.43 9.55 -9.79
CA GLN A 81 -10.61 9.57 -11.25
C GLN A 81 -11.89 8.85 -11.67
N ASP A 82 -12.14 7.67 -11.10
CA ASP A 82 -13.33 6.86 -11.38
C ASP A 82 -14.58 7.35 -10.61
N GLN A 83 -14.45 8.42 -9.81
CA GLN A 83 -15.51 9.00 -8.98
C GLN A 83 -16.22 7.98 -8.08
N LEU A 84 -15.45 7.03 -7.55
CA LEU A 84 -15.97 5.97 -6.69
C LEU A 84 -16.28 6.51 -5.29
N LYS A 85 -17.18 5.81 -4.60
CA LYS A 85 -17.47 6.10 -3.19
C LYS A 85 -16.29 5.66 -2.31
N GLY A 86 -15.35 6.55 -2.07
CA GLY A 86 -14.20 6.31 -1.21
C GLY A 86 -14.49 6.40 0.29
N THR A 87 -13.69 5.65 1.05
CA THR A 87 -13.47 5.77 2.48
C THR A 87 -12.13 6.47 2.69
N GLU A 88 -12.15 7.58 3.42
CA GLU A 88 -10.97 8.36 3.80
C GLU A 88 -10.61 8.13 5.28
N VAL A 89 -9.45 8.64 5.71
CA VAL A 89 -9.07 8.65 7.13
C VAL A 89 -10.11 9.44 7.93
N GLU A 90 -10.79 8.80 8.89
CA GLU A 90 -11.72 9.53 9.75
C GLU A 90 -10.97 10.63 10.54
N LYS A 91 -11.56 11.83 10.68
CA LYS A 91 -10.92 12.96 11.38
C LYS A 91 -10.49 12.67 12.83
N LYS A 92 -11.02 11.60 13.44
CA LYS A 92 -10.69 11.13 14.80
C LYS A 92 -10.03 9.74 14.82
N SER A 93 -9.66 9.18 13.66
CA SER A 93 -9.07 7.84 13.61
C SER A 93 -7.72 7.84 14.32
N ASN A 94 -7.46 6.78 15.08
CA ASN A 94 -6.12 6.53 15.56
C ASN A 94 -5.29 5.93 14.42
N LYS A 95 -4.37 6.73 13.87
CA LYS A 95 -3.43 6.31 12.82
C LYS A 95 -2.72 5.00 13.16
N SER A 96 -2.42 4.76 14.43
CA SER A 96 -1.73 3.53 14.84
C SER A 96 -2.55 2.25 14.62
N THR A 97 -3.86 2.35 14.37
CA THR A 97 -4.78 1.23 14.16
C THR A 97 -5.55 1.29 12.84
N ASP A 98 -5.42 2.37 12.07
CA ASP A 98 -6.22 2.59 10.86
C ASP A 98 -5.83 1.65 9.71
N GLU A 99 -6.76 0.83 9.22
CA GLU A 99 -6.54 -0.13 8.14
C GLU A 99 -6.13 0.55 6.83
N LEU A 100 -6.60 1.78 6.60
CA LEU A 100 -6.25 2.55 5.40
C LEU A 100 -4.73 2.77 5.29
N MET A 101 -4.01 2.89 6.42
CA MET A 101 -2.54 2.97 6.39
C MET A 101 -1.90 1.65 5.94
N VAL A 102 -2.43 0.50 6.37
CA VAL A 102 -1.92 -0.81 5.94
C VAL A 102 -2.21 -1.03 4.47
N ILE A 103 -3.44 -0.72 4.02
CA ILE A 103 -3.86 -0.83 2.62
C ILE A 103 -2.94 0.01 1.74
N THR A 104 -2.81 1.31 2.01
CA THR A 104 -1.99 2.22 1.20
C THR A 104 -0.52 1.83 1.18
N ILE A 105 0.06 1.46 2.32
CA ILE A 105 1.48 1.03 2.39
C ILE A 105 1.71 -0.25 1.59
N LEU A 106 0.89 -1.29 1.77
CA LEU A 106 1.04 -2.54 1.02
C LEU A 106 0.84 -2.32 -0.48
N SER A 107 -0.11 -1.47 -0.88
CA SER A 107 -0.29 -1.05 -2.27
C SER A 107 0.96 -0.34 -2.82
N GLY A 108 1.54 0.61 -2.09
CA GLY A 108 2.76 1.30 -2.51
C GLY A 108 3.97 0.36 -2.63
N LEU A 109 4.11 -0.59 -1.69
CA LEU A 109 5.16 -1.63 -1.77
C LEU A 109 4.96 -2.57 -2.97
N ALA A 110 3.71 -2.87 -3.34
CA ALA A 110 3.41 -3.63 -4.54
C ALA A 110 3.79 -2.86 -5.81
N VAL A 111 3.46 -1.57 -5.91
CA VAL A 111 3.88 -0.70 -7.03
C VAL A 111 5.41 -0.67 -7.16
N SER A 112 6.13 -0.48 -6.05
CA SER A 112 7.60 -0.54 -6.03
C SER A 112 8.15 -1.89 -6.50
N ALA A 113 7.50 -2.99 -6.10
CA ALA A 113 7.91 -4.34 -6.51
C ALA A 113 7.73 -4.55 -8.02
N MET A 114 6.64 -4.04 -8.57
CA MET A 114 6.34 -4.10 -10.00
C MET A 114 7.28 -3.23 -10.82
N ARG A 115 7.65 -2.04 -10.34
CA ARG A 115 8.71 -1.21 -10.96
C ARG A 115 10.06 -1.93 -10.98
N GLN A 116 10.38 -2.68 -9.92
CA GLN A 116 11.62 -3.45 -9.84
C GLN A 116 11.64 -4.67 -10.79
N SER A 117 10.48 -5.26 -11.06
CA SER A 117 10.32 -6.50 -11.83
C SER A 117 9.15 -6.40 -12.84
N PRO A 118 9.24 -5.51 -13.84
CA PRO A 118 8.09 -5.07 -14.64
C PRO A 118 7.46 -6.15 -15.54
N THR A 119 8.24 -7.15 -15.93
CA THR A 119 7.79 -8.22 -16.82
C THR A 119 7.28 -9.45 -16.05
N SER A 120 7.36 -9.46 -14.73
CA SER A 120 7.01 -10.63 -13.91
C SER A 120 5.53 -10.61 -13.52
N SER A 121 4.83 -11.72 -13.74
CA SER A 121 3.47 -11.94 -13.22
C SER A 121 3.45 -12.43 -11.78
N HIS A 122 4.59 -12.92 -11.27
CA HIS A 122 4.76 -13.40 -9.92
C HIS A 122 6.04 -12.80 -9.33
N ILE A 123 5.90 -12.01 -8.27
CA ILE A 123 7.00 -11.27 -7.66
C ILE A 123 7.10 -11.68 -6.19
N ASN A 124 8.29 -12.14 -5.77
CA ASN A 124 8.59 -12.39 -4.37
C ASN A 124 9.63 -11.35 -3.93
N ILE A 125 9.25 -10.47 -3.02
CA ILE A 125 10.07 -9.33 -2.62
C ILE A 125 10.09 -9.18 -1.11
N ARG A 126 11.21 -8.69 -0.61
CA ARG A 126 11.45 -8.43 0.80
C ARG A 126 11.69 -6.95 1.03
N TYR A 127 11.19 -6.43 2.13
CA TYR A 127 11.39 -5.05 2.53
C TYR A 127 11.90 -4.94 3.97
N ASP A 128 12.87 -4.07 4.17
CA ASP A 128 13.07 -3.38 5.45
C ASP A 128 12.20 -2.13 5.42
N LEU A 129 11.16 -2.06 6.26
CA LEU A 129 10.19 -0.97 6.28
C LEU A 129 10.39 -0.08 7.50
N SER A 130 10.43 1.24 7.30
CA SER A 130 10.32 2.23 8.36
C SER A 130 9.07 3.07 8.20
N VAL A 131 8.23 3.16 9.22
CA VAL A 131 6.98 3.95 9.18
C VAL A 131 7.10 5.21 10.04
N ALA A 132 6.75 6.36 9.50
CA ALA A 132 6.74 7.60 10.25
C ALA A 132 5.55 7.65 11.22
N LEU A 133 5.81 7.92 12.50
CA LEU A 133 4.78 8.00 13.54
C LEU A 133 4.86 9.36 14.27
N PRO A 134 3.73 10.01 14.59
CA PRO A 134 3.72 11.25 15.36
C PRO A 134 4.31 11.02 16.76
N MET A 135 5.30 11.83 17.17
CA MET A 135 5.99 11.67 18.47
C MET A 135 5.05 11.57 19.67
N GLN A 136 3.93 12.31 19.65
CA GLN A 136 2.94 12.30 20.73
C GLN A 136 2.27 10.93 20.94
N LEU A 137 2.31 10.06 19.93
CA LEU A 137 1.71 8.72 19.94
C LEU A 137 2.75 7.61 20.15
N ILE A 138 4.03 7.93 20.30
CA ILE A 138 5.08 6.90 20.36
C ILE A 138 5.24 6.40 21.79
N THR A 139 4.67 5.22 22.05
CA THR A 139 5.04 4.37 23.19
C THR A 139 5.66 3.07 22.68
N GLN A 140 6.31 2.30 23.56
CA GLN A 140 6.87 1.00 23.18
C GLN A 140 5.78 0.02 22.72
N GLU A 141 4.60 0.09 23.35
CA GLU A 141 3.43 -0.72 23.01
C GLU A 141 2.93 -0.39 21.61
N ILE A 142 2.73 0.91 21.30
CA ILE A 142 2.26 1.35 19.97
C ILE A 142 3.27 0.99 18.88
N ALA A 143 4.58 1.09 19.17
CA ALA A 143 5.61 0.66 18.26
C ALA A 143 5.57 -0.86 18.03
N ALA A 144 5.42 -1.67 19.09
CA ALA A 144 5.31 -3.12 18.97
C ALA A 144 4.03 -3.56 18.24
N GLU A 145 2.91 -2.87 18.46
CA GLU A 145 1.65 -3.11 17.73
C GLU A 145 1.79 -2.77 16.26
N ASN A 146 2.37 -1.62 15.90
CA ASN A 146 2.62 -1.29 14.50
C ASN A 146 3.60 -2.28 13.86
N ALA A 147 4.67 -2.68 14.56
CA ALA A 147 5.55 -3.73 14.07
C ALA A 147 4.77 -5.01 13.71
N LYS A 148 3.87 -5.47 14.59
CA LYS A 148 3.02 -6.65 14.32
C LYS A 148 2.08 -6.48 13.12
N ARG A 149 1.66 -5.24 12.81
CA ARG A 149 0.78 -4.94 11.66
C ARG A 149 1.50 -5.01 10.31
N TYR A 150 2.82 -4.88 10.30
CA TYR A 150 3.59 -4.83 9.05
C TYR A 150 4.56 -5.98 8.92
N MET A 151 5.06 -6.57 10.01
CA MET A 151 6.03 -7.67 9.94
C MET A 151 5.38 -8.95 9.40
N GLY A 152 6.17 -9.72 8.66
CA GLY A 152 5.76 -11.03 8.15
C GLY A 152 5.38 -10.97 6.67
N ASN A 153 4.43 -11.84 6.27
CA ASN A 153 4.11 -12.06 4.88
C ASN A 153 2.73 -11.53 4.53
N HIS A 154 2.67 -10.83 3.41
CA HIS A 154 1.46 -10.28 2.81
C HIS A 154 1.43 -10.69 1.34
N LYS A 155 0.24 -10.88 0.81
CA LYS A 155 0.03 -11.11 -0.63
C LYS A 155 -0.81 -9.98 -1.18
N VAL A 156 -0.35 -9.39 -2.27
CA VAL A 156 -1.09 -8.39 -3.04
C VAL A 156 -1.24 -8.94 -4.45
N ILE A 157 -2.47 -8.98 -4.96
CA ILE A 157 -2.73 -9.23 -6.38
C ILE A 157 -3.07 -7.88 -6.98
N PHE A 158 -2.27 -7.41 -7.92
CA PHE A 158 -2.52 -6.19 -8.67
C PHE A 158 -3.27 -6.53 -9.95
N HIS A 159 -4.45 -5.94 -10.13
CA HIS A 159 -5.32 -6.15 -11.27
C HIS A 159 -5.01 -5.08 -12.32
N TYR A 160 -4.31 -5.44 -13.40
CA TYR A 160 -4.09 -4.49 -14.49
C TYR A 160 -5.40 -4.23 -15.25
N PRO A 161 -5.59 -3.00 -15.77
CA PRO A 161 -6.76 -2.68 -16.60
C PRO A 161 -6.86 -3.54 -17.87
N ASN A 162 -5.73 -4.01 -18.42
CA ASN A 162 -5.69 -4.94 -19.56
C ASN A 162 -6.02 -6.41 -19.21
N GLY A 163 -6.52 -6.68 -18.00
CA GLY A 163 -6.93 -8.01 -17.55
C GLY A 163 -5.80 -8.92 -17.06
N ARG A 164 -4.55 -8.43 -16.99
CA ARG A 164 -3.42 -9.18 -16.43
C ARG A 164 -3.37 -9.01 -14.91
N ASP A 165 -3.36 -10.13 -14.19
CA ASP A 165 -3.04 -10.09 -12.76
C ASP A 165 -1.54 -10.26 -12.52
N VAL A 166 -1.01 -9.50 -11.57
CA VAL A 166 0.34 -9.71 -11.01
C VAL A 166 0.21 -10.06 -9.55
N THR A 167 0.74 -11.21 -9.16
CA THR A 167 0.79 -11.64 -7.75
C THR A 167 2.12 -11.22 -7.13
N ILE A 168 2.06 -10.41 -6.08
CA ILE A 168 3.20 -9.93 -5.32
C ILE A 168 3.12 -10.50 -3.90
N ASN A 169 4.11 -11.32 -3.53
CA ASN A 169 4.33 -11.72 -2.14
C ASN A 169 5.32 -10.74 -1.52
N VAL A 170 4.81 -9.92 -0.61
CA VAL A 170 5.56 -8.91 0.14
C VAL A 170 5.92 -9.51 1.49
N SER A 171 7.22 -9.64 1.76
CA SER A 171 7.73 -10.06 3.07
C SER A 171 8.43 -8.88 3.74
N ILE A 172 7.99 -8.49 4.93
CA ILE A 172 8.61 -7.42 5.70
C ILE A 172 9.44 -8.09 6.80
N GLU A 173 10.76 -8.04 6.63
CA GLU A 173 11.74 -8.74 7.50
C GLU A 173 12.21 -7.86 8.65
N TYR A 174 12.18 -6.54 8.47
CA TYR A 174 12.51 -5.57 9.49
C TYR A 174 11.48 -4.45 9.49
N TRP A 175 11.08 -4.05 10.69
CA TRP A 175 10.25 -2.89 10.93
C TRP A 175 10.94 -1.92 11.87
N GLY A 176 10.98 -0.65 11.46
CA GLY A 176 11.39 0.48 12.30
C GLY A 176 10.34 1.58 12.26
N PHE A 177 10.52 2.58 13.12
CA PHE A 177 9.74 3.81 13.05
C PHE A 177 10.64 5.03 12.98
N LEU A 178 10.12 6.08 12.35
CA LEU A 178 10.74 7.40 12.32
C LEU A 178 9.86 8.37 13.12
N PRO A 179 10.36 8.93 14.23
CA PRO A 179 9.59 9.90 14.98
C PRO A 179 9.47 11.21 14.19
N ILE A 180 8.25 11.66 13.95
CA ILE A 180 7.98 12.96 13.30
C ILE A 180 7.32 13.96 14.27
N PRO A 181 7.67 15.25 14.20
CA PRO A 181 6.97 16.27 14.97
C PRO A 181 5.51 16.33 14.56
N SER A 182 4.60 16.46 15.53
CA SER A 182 3.20 16.75 15.24
C SER A 182 3.12 18.07 14.48
N LYS A 183 2.49 18.07 13.30
CA LYS A 183 2.15 19.33 12.62
C LYS A 183 1.20 20.10 13.55
N ARG A 184 1.64 21.27 14.03
CA ARG A 184 0.81 22.21 14.78
C ARG A 184 -0.27 22.80 13.89
#